data_AF-A0A368D273-F1
#
_entry.id   AF-A0A368D273-F1
#
_cell.length_a   1.000
_cell.length_b   1.000
_cell.length_c   1.000
_cell.angle_alpha   90.00
_cell.angle_beta   90.00
_cell.angle_gamma   90.00
#
_symmetry.space_group_name_H-M   'P 1'
#
loop_
_entity.id
_entity.type
_entity.pdbx_description
1 polymer ?
#
loop_
_entity_poly.entity_id
_entity_poly.type
_entity_poly.pdbx_seq_one_letter_code
_entity_poly.pdbx_strand_id
1 'polypeptide(L)'
;MYSIIDVETTGGKFNQEGITEIAIYKFDGVNIIDQFISLINPEIPIQPFVQQLTGITDKLVEKAPKFFQVAKRILEITDNSILVAHNSSFDYRMIKIEFERLGYEFKLPQLCTVQLSKKLIPGIKSYKLGNLVKSLGIPISNRHRASGDALATVELFKILLSKDSKKEILTKLILYKEKSNKSKWFEIINKLPNETGVYYLYNFDGKLIYIGKSKNIKNRVNQHLIGKSNKSLNIQLEISDVSFEKTGSELIALLKENNEIKKHKPKFNKKLKTVIKKFAIEVCDNKNGNKFLRIVHYSDDQNYLECYSSLKIANRRLEKLNKIYAINGISEKDNSLITILINDLNYKHQNMLIIDKGRNVNEKSVIMIKDYKYLGYGFFNLNHQINNLEILESLLIKNEYVENSKELILNYLRKNNCDKIIDLDLKN
;
A
#
# COMPACT_ATOMS: atom_id res chain seq x y z
N MET A 1 2.64 -34.46 17.05
CA MET A 1 2.60 -33.57 18.23
C MET A 1 1.99 -32.24 17.82
N TYR A 2 1.13 -31.66 18.64
CA TYR A 2 0.44 -30.40 18.39
C TYR A 2 0.65 -29.46 19.57
N SER A 3 0.78 -28.16 19.30
CA SER A 3 0.74 -27.11 20.32
C SER A 3 -0.51 -26.28 20.07
N ILE A 4 -1.52 -26.43 20.92
CA ILE A 4 -2.75 -25.65 20.84
C ILE A 4 -2.49 -24.33 21.55
N ILE A 5 -2.58 -23.23 20.81
CA ILE A 5 -2.19 -21.91 21.30
C ILE A 5 -3.34 -20.93 21.15
N ASP A 6 -3.48 -20.07 22.14
CA ASP A 6 -4.31 -18.87 22.09
C ASP A 6 -3.56 -17.72 22.79
N VAL A 7 -3.73 -16.50 22.30
CA VAL A 7 -3.12 -15.30 22.88
C VAL A 7 -4.13 -14.17 23.03
N GLU A 8 -4.04 -13.46 24.16
CA GLU A 8 -4.69 -12.16 24.33
C GLU A 8 -3.66 -11.05 24.08
N THR A 9 -4.13 -9.91 23.57
CA THR A 9 -3.26 -8.82 23.11
C THR A 9 -3.77 -7.48 23.59
N THR A 10 -2.90 -6.46 23.60
CA THR A 10 -3.26 -5.08 23.99
C THR A 10 -4.34 -4.43 23.12
N GLY A 11 -4.63 -4.98 21.95
CA GLY A 11 -5.30 -4.27 20.85
C GLY A 11 -4.39 -3.20 20.24
N GLY A 12 -4.67 -2.74 19.01
CA GLY A 12 -3.75 -1.78 18.37
C GLY A 12 -3.93 -1.56 16.88
N LYS A 13 -3.10 -0.66 16.35
CA LYS A 13 -2.75 -0.66 14.93
C LYS A 13 -1.93 -1.92 14.63
N PHE A 14 -2.08 -2.42 13.40
CA PHE A 14 -1.36 -3.60 12.93
C PHE A 14 0.16 -3.47 13.10
N ASN A 15 0.79 -4.47 13.72
CA ASN A 15 2.21 -4.58 14.09
C ASN A 15 2.67 -3.70 15.27
N GLN A 16 1.75 -3.06 15.98
CA GLN A 16 2.05 -2.27 17.19
C GLN A 16 1.42 -2.90 18.44
N GLU A 17 0.81 -4.07 18.32
CA GLU A 17 0.21 -4.81 19.43
C GLU A 17 1.27 -5.53 20.27
N GLY A 18 0.97 -5.79 21.55
CA GLY A 18 1.77 -6.64 22.44
C GLY A 18 0.93 -7.78 23.02
N ILE A 19 1.56 -8.91 23.36
CA ILE A 19 0.88 -10.04 24.01
C ILE A 19 0.67 -9.74 25.50
N THR A 20 -0.56 -9.94 26.00
CA THR A 20 -0.93 -9.74 27.42
C THR A 20 -1.17 -11.06 28.15
N GLU A 21 -1.55 -12.11 27.44
CA GLU A 21 -1.67 -13.48 27.95
C GLU A 21 -1.36 -14.48 26.84
N ILE A 22 -0.73 -15.59 27.19
CA ILE A 22 -0.51 -16.72 26.30
C ILE A 22 -0.89 -18.02 27.00
N ALA A 23 -1.57 -18.91 26.29
CA ALA A 23 -1.81 -20.27 26.72
C ALA A 23 -1.38 -21.25 25.63
N ILE A 24 -0.62 -22.27 26.01
CA ILE A 24 -0.11 -23.33 25.13
C ILE A 24 -0.39 -24.66 25.80
N TYR A 25 -1.12 -25.54 25.10
CA TYR A 25 -1.31 -26.93 25.50
C TYR A 25 -0.61 -27.85 24.48
N LYS A 26 0.40 -28.59 24.94
CA LYS A 26 1.06 -29.62 24.13
C LYS A 26 0.20 -30.86 24.14
N PHE A 27 -0.18 -31.32 22.96
CA PHE A 27 -1.18 -32.35 22.74
C PHE A 27 -0.66 -33.42 21.78
N ASP A 28 -0.69 -34.68 22.20
CA ASP A 28 -0.17 -35.79 21.39
C ASP A 28 -1.17 -36.31 20.34
N GLY A 29 -2.42 -35.86 20.41
CA GLY A 29 -3.55 -36.36 19.61
C GLY A 29 -4.65 -37.01 20.44
N VAL A 30 -4.35 -37.34 21.70
CA VAL A 30 -5.25 -37.99 22.66
C VAL A 30 -5.26 -37.21 23.98
N ASN A 31 -4.08 -36.94 24.55
CA ASN A 31 -3.88 -36.31 25.85
C ASN A 31 -3.08 -35.01 25.75
N ILE A 32 -3.36 -34.09 26.70
CA ILE A 32 -2.49 -32.96 26.97
C ILE A 32 -1.30 -33.50 27.77
N ILE A 33 -0.08 -33.32 27.26
CA ILE A 33 1.15 -33.85 27.87
C ILE A 33 2.03 -32.76 28.50
N ASP A 34 1.80 -31.49 28.17
CA ASP A 34 2.46 -30.33 28.76
C ASP A 34 1.56 -29.09 28.61
N GLN A 35 1.72 -28.10 29.49
CA GLN A 35 1.03 -26.82 29.40
C GLN A 35 1.91 -25.65 29.84
N PHE A 36 1.69 -24.50 29.21
CA PHE A 36 2.30 -23.23 29.58
C PHE A 36 1.24 -22.13 29.49
N ILE A 37 0.96 -21.47 30.61
CA ILE A 37 -0.02 -20.37 30.69
C ILE A 37 0.66 -19.24 31.45
N SER A 38 0.66 -18.04 30.88
CA SER A 38 1.25 -16.88 31.53
C SER A 38 0.55 -15.60 31.10
N LEU A 39 0.31 -14.71 32.06
CA LEU A 39 0.21 -13.29 31.75
C LEU A 39 1.57 -12.79 31.26
N ILE A 40 1.56 -11.80 30.40
CA ILE A 40 2.77 -11.18 29.86
C ILE A 40 2.65 -9.67 30.02
N ASN A 41 3.72 -9.03 30.48
CA ASN A 41 3.83 -7.58 30.45
C ASN A 41 4.16 -7.14 29.01
N PRO A 42 3.23 -6.46 28.31
CA PRO A 42 3.42 -6.06 26.92
C PRO A 42 4.29 -4.79 26.75
N GLU A 43 4.67 -4.14 27.86
CA GLU A 43 5.43 -2.88 27.90
C GLU A 43 4.75 -1.69 27.18
N ILE A 44 3.46 -1.82 26.85
CA ILE A 44 2.62 -0.79 26.25
C ILE A 44 1.20 -0.84 26.86
N PRO A 45 0.44 0.27 26.84
CA PRO A 45 -0.91 0.30 27.41
C PRO A 45 -1.91 -0.63 26.70
N ILE A 46 -2.79 -1.27 27.47
CA ILE A 46 -3.91 -2.08 26.97
C ILE A 46 -5.10 -1.18 26.63
N GLN A 47 -5.69 -1.31 25.45
CA GLN A 47 -6.85 -0.50 25.07
C GLN A 47 -8.07 -0.78 25.96
N PRO A 48 -8.87 0.24 26.33
CA PRO A 48 -9.98 0.07 27.28
C PRO A 48 -10.98 -1.02 26.89
N PHE A 49 -11.30 -1.15 25.60
CA PHE A 49 -12.24 -2.17 25.13
C PHE A 49 -11.70 -3.60 25.30
N VAL A 50 -10.38 -3.79 25.22
CA VAL A 50 -9.71 -5.08 25.44
C VAL A 50 -9.75 -5.45 26.92
N GLN A 51 -9.49 -4.47 27.80
CA GLN A 51 -9.57 -4.69 29.25
C GLN A 51 -10.99 -5.13 29.65
N GLN A 52 -12.01 -4.51 29.05
CA GLN A 52 -13.41 -4.89 29.27
C GLN A 52 -13.73 -6.30 28.75
N LEU A 53 -13.14 -6.69 27.61
CA LEU A 53 -13.40 -7.98 26.98
C LEU A 53 -12.72 -9.15 27.72
N THR A 54 -11.45 -8.97 28.10
CA THR A 54 -10.58 -10.03 28.64
C THR A 54 -10.48 -10.02 30.16
N GLY A 55 -10.82 -8.90 30.79
CA GLY A 55 -10.58 -8.65 32.22
C GLY A 55 -9.10 -8.40 32.55
N ILE A 56 -8.21 -8.35 31.56
CA ILE A 56 -6.77 -8.10 31.77
C ILE A 56 -6.55 -6.59 31.79
N THR A 57 -6.10 -6.07 32.93
CA THR A 57 -5.81 -4.64 33.13
C THR A 57 -4.31 -4.36 33.13
N ASP A 58 -3.91 -3.12 32.85
CA ASP A 58 -2.49 -2.72 32.89
C ASP A 58 -1.84 -3.08 34.25
N LYS A 59 -2.58 -2.88 35.35
CA LYS A 59 -2.16 -3.24 36.71
C LYS A 59 -1.94 -4.74 36.89
N LEU A 60 -2.71 -5.58 36.20
CA LEU A 60 -2.59 -7.03 36.30
C LEU A 60 -1.31 -7.53 35.62
N VAL A 61 -0.94 -6.94 34.50
CA VAL A 61 0.25 -7.34 33.71
C VAL A 61 1.51 -6.61 34.11
N GLU A 62 1.43 -5.53 34.90
CA GLU A 62 2.59 -4.75 35.34
C GLU A 62 3.70 -5.61 35.96
N LYS A 63 3.32 -6.57 36.81
CA LYS A 63 4.24 -7.51 37.49
C LYS A 63 4.40 -8.85 36.77
N ALA A 64 3.72 -9.04 35.64
CA ALA A 64 3.86 -10.25 34.84
C ALA A 64 5.24 -10.29 34.15
N PRO A 65 5.76 -11.47 33.79
CA PRO A 65 7.00 -11.56 33.04
C PRO A 65 6.85 -10.88 31.68
N LYS A 66 7.90 -10.21 31.22
CA LYS A 66 8.02 -9.71 29.84
C LYS A 66 8.22 -10.88 28.89
N PHE A 67 7.89 -10.68 27.61
CA PHE A 67 7.96 -11.77 26.61
C PHE A 67 9.33 -12.47 26.57
N PHE A 68 10.43 -11.71 26.62
CA PHE A 68 11.79 -12.30 26.58
C PHE A 68 12.08 -13.24 27.76
N GLN A 69 11.42 -13.06 28.91
CA GLN A 69 11.61 -13.91 30.09
C GLN A 69 10.94 -15.28 29.92
N VAL A 70 9.91 -15.37 29.07
CA VAL A 70 9.16 -16.62 28.80
C VAL A 70 9.47 -17.22 27.42
N ALA A 71 10.16 -16.49 26.55
CA ALA A 71 10.47 -16.88 25.18
C ALA A 71 11.11 -18.28 25.08
N LYS A 72 12.06 -18.59 25.97
CA LYS A 72 12.72 -19.92 26.01
C LYS A 72 11.71 -21.03 26.27
N ARG A 73 10.82 -20.86 27.26
CA ARG A 73 9.80 -21.86 27.59
C ARG A 73 8.80 -22.05 26.45
N ILE A 74 8.44 -20.97 25.75
CA ILE A 74 7.58 -21.04 24.55
C ILE A 74 8.25 -21.85 23.44
N LEU A 75 9.55 -21.65 23.19
CA LEU A 75 10.28 -22.47 22.21
C LEU A 75 10.30 -23.94 22.60
N GLU A 76 10.65 -24.25 23.86
CA GLU A 76 10.71 -25.63 24.36
C GLU A 76 9.36 -26.35 24.26
N ILE A 77 8.28 -25.72 24.71
CA ILE A 77 6.96 -26.35 24.64
C ILE A 77 6.49 -26.48 23.19
N THR A 78 6.82 -25.55 22.29
CA THR A 78 6.38 -25.62 20.90
C THR A 78 7.27 -26.45 19.98
N ASP A 79 8.42 -26.91 20.48
CA ASP A 79 9.39 -27.67 19.69
C ASP A 79 8.78 -28.94 19.07
N ASN A 80 9.18 -29.23 17.82
CA ASN A 80 8.76 -30.39 17.03
C ASN A 80 7.23 -30.62 17.02
N SER A 81 6.45 -29.54 17.02
CA SER A 81 4.98 -29.60 17.02
C SER A 81 4.36 -28.73 15.93
N ILE A 82 3.12 -29.04 15.56
CA ILE A 82 2.30 -28.20 14.69
C ILE A 82 1.55 -27.21 15.59
N LEU A 83 1.64 -25.92 15.31
CA LEU A 83 0.84 -24.91 15.99
C LEU A 83 -0.62 -25.00 15.52
N VAL A 84 -1.54 -25.20 16.46
CA VAL A 84 -2.98 -25.31 16.22
C VAL A 84 -3.68 -24.17 16.95
N ALA A 85 -4.53 -23.41 16.26
CA ALA A 85 -5.27 -22.31 16.89
C ALA A 85 -6.59 -22.02 16.17
N HIS A 86 -7.54 -21.40 16.88
CA HIS A 86 -8.84 -21.05 16.34
C HIS A 86 -8.83 -19.68 15.65
N ASN A 87 -8.24 -19.69 14.44
CA ASN A 87 -7.76 -18.53 13.66
C ASN A 87 -6.24 -18.34 13.75
N SER A 88 -5.50 -19.42 13.49
CA SER A 88 -4.04 -19.50 13.69
C SER A 88 -3.18 -18.42 13.04
N SER A 89 -3.67 -17.71 12.03
CA SER A 89 -2.93 -16.61 11.41
C SER A 89 -2.72 -15.43 12.37
N PHE A 90 -3.65 -15.22 13.31
CA PHE A 90 -3.56 -14.15 14.30
C PHE A 90 -2.55 -14.52 15.39
N ASP A 91 -2.74 -15.65 16.07
CA ASP A 91 -1.90 -16.10 17.18
C ASP A 91 -0.44 -16.29 16.75
N TYR A 92 -0.24 -16.93 15.59
CA TYR A 92 1.09 -17.11 15.03
C TYR A 92 1.76 -15.76 14.71
N ARG A 93 1.00 -14.77 14.19
CA ARG A 93 1.54 -13.44 13.91
C ARG A 93 2.01 -12.74 15.19
N MET A 94 1.23 -12.82 16.27
CA MET A 94 1.59 -12.21 17.56
C MET A 94 2.90 -12.79 18.10
N ILE A 95 2.98 -14.12 18.18
CA ILE A 95 4.18 -14.79 18.68
C ILE A 95 5.38 -14.48 17.79
N LYS A 96 5.19 -14.50 16.46
CA LYS A 96 6.24 -14.15 15.50
C LYS A 96 6.77 -12.74 15.67
N ILE A 97 5.90 -11.74 15.87
CA ILE A 97 6.32 -10.34 16.10
C ILE A 97 7.17 -10.26 17.37
N GLU A 98 6.75 -10.91 18.45
CA GLU A 98 7.51 -10.86 19.70
C GLU A 98 8.88 -11.52 19.59
N PHE A 99 9.00 -12.66 18.91
CA PHE A 99 10.31 -13.25 18.63
C PHE A 99 11.16 -12.39 17.67
N GLU A 100 10.55 -11.76 16.66
CA GLU A 100 11.25 -10.83 15.77
C GLU A 100 11.84 -9.63 16.52
N ARG A 101 11.14 -9.11 17.53
CA ARG A 101 11.66 -8.04 18.42
C ARG A 101 12.90 -8.49 19.20
N LEU A 102 13.02 -9.79 19.50
CA LEU A 102 14.20 -10.39 20.13
C LEU A 102 15.30 -10.76 19.12
N GLY A 103 15.11 -10.48 17.83
CA GLY A 103 16.03 -10.89 16.78
C GLY A 103 16.02 -12.39 16.48
N TYR A 104 14.97 -13.10 16.89
CA TYR A 104 14.83 -14.54 16.69
C TYR A 104 13.77 -14.85 15.62
N GLU A 105 14.05 -15.84 14.77
CA GLU A 105 13.09 -16.27 13.75
C GLU A 105 12.18 -17.38 14.27
N PHE A 106 10.90 -17.06 14.50
CA PHE A 106 9.90 -18.05 14.94
C PHE A 106 9.19 -18.72 13.75
N LYS A 107 9.41 -20.03 13.59
CA LYS A 107 8.86 -20.84 12.49
C LYS A 107 8.29 -22.15 13.02
N LEU A 108 6.99 -22.34 12.80
CA LEU A 108 6.28 -23.60 13.06
C LEU A 108 5.27 -23.86 11.93
N PRO A 109 5.04 -25.13 11.55
CA PRO A 109 3.87 -25.51 10.76
C PRO A 109 2.60 -25.08 11.49
N GLN A 110 1.57 -24.67 10.73
CA GLN A 110 0.34 -24.13 11.30
C GLN A 110 -0.88 -24.90 10.82
N LEU A 111 -1.88 -25.00 11.70
CA LEU A 111 -3.18 -25.57 11.40
C LEU A 111 -4.29 -24.69 12.02
N CYS A 112 -5.20 -24.22 11.17
CA CYS A 112 -6.32 -23.38 11.59
C CYS A 112 -7.58 -24.23 11.82
N THR A 113 -8.08 -24.28 13.06
CA THR A 113 -9.27 -25.10 13.36
C THR A 113 -10.52 -24.55 12.68
N VAL A 114 -10.63 -23.25 12.42
CA VAL A 114 -11.75 -22.68 11.62
C VAL A 114 -11.80 -23.28 10.22
N GLN A 115 -10.64 -23.39 9.54
CA GLN A 115 -10.56 -23.96 8.20
C GLN A 115 -10.86 -25.46 8.22
N LEU A 116 -10.31 -26.16 9.21
CA LEU A 116 -10.52 -27.59 9.40
C LEU A 116 -12.01 -27.88 9.69
N SER A 117 -12.65 -27.12 10.58
CA SER A 117 -14.09 -27.23 10.88
C SER A 117 -14.96 -26.96 9.66
N LYS A 118 -14.66 -25.95 8.83
CA LYS A 118 -15.43 -25.70 7.60
C LYS A 118 -15.39 -26.87 6.62
N LYS A 119 -14.30 -27.63 6.60
CA LYS A 119 -14.14 -28.81 5.72
C LYS A 119 -14.77 -30.06 6.31
N LEU A 120 -14.61 -30.30 7.60
CA LEU A 120 -15.05 -31.53 8.27
C LEU A 120 -16.47 -31.46 8.82
N ILE A 121 -16.99 -30.26 9.08
CA ILE A 121 -18.31 -30.01 9.66
C ILE A 121 -18.98 -28.85 8.90
N PRO A 122 -19.28 -29.04 7.59
CA PRO A 122 -19.92 -28.00 6.79
C PRO A 122 -21.35 -27.69 7.30
N GLY A 123 -21.87 -26.51 6.95
CA GLY A 123 -23.27 -26.14 7.25
C GLY A 123 -23.52 -25.46 8.60
N ILE A 124 -22.50 -25.25 9.44
CA ILE A 124 -22.65 -24.49 10.68
C ILE A 124 -22.84 -22.99 10.40
N LYS A 125 -23.82 -22.37 11.06
CA LYS A 125 -24.17 -20.93 10.90
C LYS A 125 -23.02 -19.98 11.24
N SER A 126 -22.18 -20.33 12.22
CA SER A 126 -21.06 -19.51 12.67
C SER A 126 -19.90 -20.37 13.15
N TYR A 127 -18.70 -20.15 12.58
CA TYR A 127 -17.45 -20.81 13.00
C TYR A 127 -16.61 -19.96 13.95
N LYS A 128 -17.19 -18.97 14.65
CA LYS A 128 -16.54 -18.35 15.81
C LYS A 128 -16.47 -19.39 16.93
N LEU A 129 -15.35 -19.45 17.67
CA LEU A 129 -15.07 -20.48 18.68
C LEU A 129 -16.28 -20.73 19.57
N GLY A 130 -16.72 -19.70 20.29
CA GLY A 130 -17.84 -19.80 21.23
C GLY A 130 -19.15 -20.33 20.63
N ASN A 131 -19.47 -19.99 19.38
CA ASN A 131 -20.68 -20.50 18.73
C ASN A 131 -20.51 -21.94 18.26
N LEU A 132 -19.34 -22.27 17.72
CA LEU A 132 -19.04 -23.58 17.17
C LEU A 132 -18.99 -24.63 18.28
N VAL A 133 -18.23 -24.38 19.35
CA VAL A 133 -18.07 -25.34 20.44
C VAL A 133 -19.39 -25.53 21.20
N LYS A 134 -20.19 -24.46 21.36
CA LYS A 134 -21.57 -24.55 21.87
C LYS A 134 -22.45 -25.44 21.00
N SER A 135 -22.39 -25.31 19.67
CA SER A 135 -23.16 -26.15 18.74
C SER A 135 -22.75 -27.62 18.76
N LEU A 136 -21.52 -27.91 19.22
CA LEU A 136 -20.96 -29.26 19.34
C LEU A 136 -21.09 -29.83 20.77
N GLY A 137 -21.72 -29.11 21.70
CA GLY A 137 -21.89 -29.56 23.08
C GLY A 137 -20.61 -29.54 23.93
N ILE A 138 -19.59 -28.79 23.50
CA ILE A 138 -18.33 -28.66 24.25
C ILE A 138 -18.49 -27.55 25.31
N PRO A 139 -18.23 -27.85 26.59
CA PRO A 139 -18.30 -26.84 27.64
C PRO A 139 -17.19 -25.79 27.47
N ILE A 140 -17.52 -24.51 27.67
CA ILE A 140 -16.53 -23.43 27.78
C ILE A 140 -16.58 -22.87 29.21
N SER A 141 -15.43 -22.80 29.84
CA SER A 141 -15.18 -21.98 31.03
C SER A 141 -14.19 -20.86 30.69
N ASN A 142 -14.28 -19.71 31.37
CA ASN A 142 -13.36 -18.57 31.22
C ASN A 142 -13.16 -18.09 29.78
N ARG A 143 -14.26 -17.79 29.08
CA ARG A 143 -14.22 -17.22 27.73
C ARG A 143 -13.46 -15.88 27.72
N HIS A 144 -12.74 -15.59 26.63
CA HIS A 144 -11.90 -14.38 26.50
C HIS A 144 -10.72 -14.35 27.48
N ARG A 145 -10.28 -15.55 27.86
CA ARG A 145 -8.98 -15.81 28.47
C ARG A 145 -8.29 -16.81 27.60
N ALA A 146 -7.00 -16.62 27.37
CA ALA A 146 -6.22 -17.47 26.48
C ALA A 146 -6.32 -18.95 26.90
N SER A 147 -6.28 -19.21 28.20
CA SER A 147 -6.37 -20.57 28.74
C SER A 147 -7.72 -21.25 28.46
N GLY A 148 -8.84 -20.53 28.65
CA GLY A 148 -10.18 -21.05 28.40
C GLY A 148 -10.43 -21.33 26.93
N ASP A 149 -10.04 -20.40 26.06
CA ASP A 149 -10.24 -20.50 24.62
C ASP A 149 -9.29 -21.54 23.97
N ALA A 150 -8.04 -21.66 24.44
CA ALA A 150 -7.13 -22.73 24.02
C ALA A 150 -7.63 -24.11 24.46
N LEU A 151 -8.17 -24.27 25.68
CA LEU A 151 -8.71 -25.55 26.15
C LEU A 151 -9.96 -25.97 25.36
N ALA A 152 -10.87 -25.02 25.09
CA ALA A 152 -12.01 -25.27 24.20
C ALA A 152 -11.55 -25.66 22.78
N THR A 153 -10.43 -25.10 22.32
CA THR A 153 -9.81 -25.46 21.05
C THR A 153 -9.21 -26.87 21.06
N VAL A 154 -8.64 -27.34 22.18
CA VAL A 154 -8.20 -28.74 22.34
C VAL A 154 -9.38 -29.70 22.16
N GLU A 155 -10.50 -29.45 22.84
CA GLU A 155 -11.69 -30.31 22.75
C GLU A 155 -12.32 -30.29 21.34
N LEU A 156 -12.39 -29.10 20.72
CA LEU A 156 -12.79 -28.98 19.32
C LEU A 156 -11.87 -29.80 18.41
N PHE A 157 -10.56 -29.69 18.63
CA PHE A 157 -9.57 -30.36 17.79
C PHE A 157 -9.63 -31.88 17.93
N LYS A 158 -9.91 -32.43 19.11
CA LYS A 158 -10.19 -33.87 19.31
C LYS A 158 -11.34 -34.36 18.41
N ILE A 159 -12.44 -33.61 18.35
CA ILE A 159 -13.59 -33.95 17.49
C ILE A 159 -13.23 -33.84 16.00
N LEU A 160 -12.40 -32.87 15.62
CA LEU A 160 -11.94 -32.73 14.23
C LEU A 160 -11.02 -33.88 13.83
N LEU A 161 -10.11 -34.31 14.72
CA LEU A 161 -9.24 -35.46 14.48
C LEU A 161 -10.02 -36.75 14.30
N SER A 162 -11.07 -36.99 15.10
CA SER A 162 -11.89 -38.19 14.98
C SER A 162 -12.70 -38.22 13.67
N LYS A 163 -13.03 -37.06 13.10
CA LYS A 163 -13.72 -36.92 11.81
C LYS A 163 -12.80 -37.07 10.58
N ASP A 164 -11.49 -37.03 10.76
CA ASP A 164 -10.49 -37.22 9.70
C ASP A 164 -9.55 -38.37 10.08
N SER A 165 -10.10 -39.58 10.19
CA SER A 165 -9.39 -40.78 10.69
C SER A 165 -8.15 -41.12 9.86
N LYS A 166 -8.16 -40.83 8.54
CA LYS A 166 -7.00 -41.00 7.65
C LYS A 166 -6.03 -39.81 7.64
N LYS A 167 -6.37 -38.72 8.35
CA LYS A 167 -5.61 -37.45 8.41
C LYS A 167 -5.35 -36.81 7.03
N GLU A 168 -6.18 -37.09 6.04
CA GLU A 168 -5.97 -36.63 4.66
C GLU A 168 -6.24 -35.14 4.53
N ILE A 169 -7.30 -34.66 5.19
CA ILE A 169 -7.72 -33.26 5.15
C ILE A 169 -6.79 -32.43 6.04
N LEU A 170 -6.46 -32.94 7.22
CA LEU A 170 -5.51 -32.35 8.15
C LEU A 170 -4.14 -32.17 7.47
N THR A 171 -3.59 -33.21 6.84
CA THR A 171 -2.27 -33.13 6.20
C THR A 171 -2.23 -32.09 5.08
N LYS A 172 -3.32 -31.95 4.31
CA LYS A 172 -3.46 -30.93 3.25
C LYS A 172 -3.60 -29.50 3.80
N LEU A 173 -4.15 -29.36 5.01
CA LEU A 173 -4.39 -28.06 5.65
C LEU A 173 -3.26 -27.61 6.57
N ILE A 174 -2.33 -28.50 6.93
CA ILE A 174 -1.08 -28.09 7.58
C ILE A 174 -0.36 -27.19 6.58
N LEU A 175 -0.24 -25.92 6.96
CA LEU A 175 0.60 -24.98 6.25
C LEU A 175 2.04 -25.32 6.61
N TYR A 176 2.64 -26.24 5.85
CA TYR A 176 4.08 -26.32 5.74
C TYR A 176 4.53 -25.07 5.00
N LYS A 177 5.08 -24.10 5.74
CA LYS A 177 6.22 -23.40 5.16
C LYS A 177 7.33 -24.44 5.19
N GLU A 178 7.49 -25.17 4.08
CA GLU A 178 8.75 -25.85 3.80
C GLU A 178 9.90 -24.91 4.18
N LYS A 179 11.07 -25.51 4.50
CA LYS A 179 12.37 -24.85 4.38
C LYS A 179 12.24 -23.75 3.35
N SER A 180 12.58 -22.53 3.72
CA SER A 180 12.55 -21.42 2.79
C SER A 180 13.16 -21.85 1.44
N ASN A 181 12.32 -22.23 0.48
CA ASN A 181 12.30 -21.44 -0.72
C ASN A 181 12.04 -20.05 -0.17
N LYS A 182 13.14 -19.31 0.09
CA LYS A 182 13.17 -17.89 -0.20
C LYS A 182 12.26 -17.80 -1.41
N SER A 183 11.11 -17.12 -1.31
CA SER A 183 10.29 -16.85 -2.48
C SER A 183 11.27 -16.63 -3.64
N LYS A 184 11.04 -17.18 -4.83
CA LYS A 184 11.96 -16.97 -5.97
C LYS A 184 12.39 -15.49 -6.07
N TRP A 185 11.57 -14.60 -5.53
CA TRP A 185 11.69 -13.16 -5.44
C TRP A 185 12.01 -12.56 -4.05
N PHE A 186 12.36 -13.35 -3.03
CA PHE A 186 12.63 -12.86 -1.66
C PHE A 186 13.84 -11.94 -1.62
N GLU A 187 14.91 -12.31 -2.32
CA GLU A 187 16.10 -11.47 -2.45
C GLU A 187 15.78 -10.18 -3.20
N ILE A 188 14.99 -10.28 -4.28
CA ILE A 188 14.46 -9.13 -5.01
C ILE A 188 13.61 -8.22 -4.11
N ILE A 189 12.76 -8.77 -3.23
CA ILE A 189 11.88 -7.98 -2.38
C ILE A 189 12.63 -7.35 -1.21
N ASN A 190 13.62 -8.02 -0.63
CA ASN A 190 14.31 -7.52 0.55
C ASN A 190 15.22 -6.33 0.27
N LYS A 191 15.76 -6.21 -0.96
CA LYS A 191 16.53 -5.03 -1.35
C LYS A 191 15.70 -3.78 -1.63
N LEU A 192 14.37 -3.89 -1.69
CA LEU A 192 13.49 -2.77 -2.02
C LEU A 192 13.09 -1.96 -0.79
N PRO A 193 13.05 -0.63 -0.89
CA PRO A 193 12.68 0.24 0.23
C PRO A 193 11.15 0.36 0.37
N ASN A 194 10.71 0.66 1.59
CA ASN A 194 9.33 1.07 1.89
C ASN A 194 9.10 2.57 1.63
N GLU A 195 9.64 3.09 0.53
CA GLU A 195 9.71 4.52 0.22
C GLU A 195 8.97 4.87 -1.07
N THR A 196 8.70 6.17 -1.27
CA THR A 196 8.12 6.71 -2.51
C THR A 196 9.17 6.78 -3.63
N GLY A 197 8.81 6.30 -4.82
CA GLY A 197 9.66 6.44 -6.00
C GLY A 197 9.24 5.60 -7.20
N VAL A 198 10.18 5.43 -8.12
CA VAL A 198 10.04 4.68 -9.37
C VAL A 198 10.83 3.38 -9.27
N TYR A 199 10.30 2.29 -9.81
CA TYR A 199 10.96 0.99 -9.86
C TYR A 199 10.94 0.41 -11.28
N TYR A 200 11.95 -0.40 -11.56
CA TYR A 200 12.30 -0.91 -12.87
C TYR A 200 12.47 -2.42 -12.77
N LEU A 201 11.69 -3.19 -13.53
CA LEU A 201 11.76 -4.66 -13.54
C LEU A 201 12.53 -5.13 -14.76
N TYR A 202 13.49 -6.02 -14.56
CA TYR A 202 14.36 -6.56 -15.60
C TYR A 202 14.14 -8.06 -15.76
N ASN A 203 14.38 -8.58 -16.98
CA ASN A 203 14.39 -10.01 -17.25
C ASN A 203 15.80 -10.61 -17.13
N PHE A 204 15.92 -11.93 -17.30
CA PHE A 204 17.21 -12.66 -17.20
C PHE A 204 18.30 -12.15 -18.16
N ASP A 205 17.93 -11.50 -19.27
CA ASP A 205 18.87 -10.88 -20.21
C ASP A 205 19.27 -9.44 -19.83
N GLY A 206 18.83 -8.96 -18.65
CA GLY A 206 19.04 -7.57 -18.22
C GLY A 206 18.16 -6.56 -18.95
N LYS A 207 17.15 -7.00 -19.72
CA LYS A 207 16.25 -6.11 -20.47
C LYS A 207 15.16 -5.54 -19.56
N LEU A 208 14.93 -4.23 -19.66
CA LEU A 208 13.84 -3.54 -18.95
C LEU A 208 12.47 -3.96 -19.52
N ILE A 209 11.67 -4.66 -18.71
CA ILE A 209 10.37 -5.22 -19.11
C ILE A 209 9.19 -4.43 -18.55
N TYR A 210 9.37 -3.70 -17.44
CA TYR A 210 8.32 -2.90 -16.83
C TYR A 210 8.88 -1.75 -15.97
N ILE A 211 8.17 -0.62 -15.96
CA ILE A 211 8.43 0.53 -15.09
C ILE A 211 7.16 0.86 -14.32
N GLY A 212 7.27 1.18 -13.04
CA GLY A 212 6.12 1.66 -12.27
C GLY A 212 6.50 2.61 -11.14
N LYS A 213 5.52 3.35 -10.62
CA LYS A 213 5.65 4.18 -9.40
C LYS A 213 4.88 3.64 -8.20
N SER A 214 5.28 4.07 -7.00
CA SER A 214 4.51 3.84 -5.77
C SER A 214 4.91 4.79 -4.64
N LYS A 215 4.02 4.97 -3.65
CA LYS A 215 4.37 5.52 -2.33
C LYS A 215 5.15 4.52 -1.46
N ASN A 216 5.05 3.24 -1.80
CA ASN A 216 5.82 2.16 -1.19
C ASN A 216 6.23 1.19 -2.30
N ILE A 217 7.49 1.29 -2.73
CA ILE A 217 8.06 0.49 -3.82
C ILE A 217 8.01 -1.00 -3.50
N LYS A 218 8.49 -1.40 -2.32
CA LYS A 218 8.52 -2.81 -1.88
C LYS A 218 7.14 -3.47 -1.98
N ASN A 219 6.11 -2.85 -1.42
CA ASN A 219 4.74 -3.38 -1.44
C ASN A 219 4.20 -3.45 -2.87
N ARG A 220 4.47 -2.46 -3.70
CA ARG A 220 3.97 -2.43 -5.08
C ARG A 220 4.63 -3.50 -5.95
N VAL A 221 5.93 -3.71 -5.82
CA VAL A 221 6.62 -4.80 -6.50
C VAL A 221 6.11 -6.16 -6.00
N ASN A 222 5.91 -6.31 -4.70
CA ASN A 222 5.34 -7.54 -4.13
C ASN A 222 3.96 -7.85 -4.72
N GLN A 223 3.10 -6.84 -4.94
CA GLN A 223 1.81 -7.02 -5.62
C GLN A 223 1.94 -7.57 -7.05
N HIS A 224 2.98 -7.20 -7.80
CA HIS A 224 3.23 -7.79 -9.13
C HIS A 224 3.65 -9.26 -9.02
N LEU A 225 4.43 -9.60 -7.99
CA LEU A 225 5.00 -10.92 -7.77
C LEU A 225 4.03 -11.95 -7.17
N ILE A 226 2.99 -11.49 -6.47
CA ILE A 226 1.94 -12.36 -5.90
C ILE A 226 0.59 -12.23 -6.61
N GLY A 227 0.45 -11.23 -7.48
CA GLY A 227 -0.80 -10.92 -8.16
C GLY A 227 -1.21 -12.01 -9.15
N LYS A 228 -2.53 -12.21 -9.33
CA LYS A 228 -3.08 -13.22 -10.24
C LYS A 228 -3.55 -12.65 -11.59
N SER A 229 -3.33 -11.36 -11.85
CA SER A 229 -3.72 -10.74 -13.11
C SER A 229 -2.85 -11.25 -14.26
N ASN A 230 -3.35 -11.28 -15.51
CA ASN A 230 -2.55 -11.67 -16.68
C ASN A 230 -1.22 -10.90 -16.77
N LYS A 231 -1.22 -9.60 -16.44
CA LYS A 231 0.01 -8.80 -16.40
C LYS A 231 0.97 -9.31 -15.32
N SER A 232 0.47 -9.56 -14.10
CA SER A 232 1.27 -10.06 -12.98
C SER A 232 1.88 -11.42 -13.30
N LEU A 233 1.10 -12.35 -13.85
CA LEU A 233 1.57 -13.68 -14.26
C LEU A 233 2.67 -13.57 -15.31
N ASN A 234 2.50 -12.73 -16.34
CA ASN A 234 3.54 -12.53 -17.36
C ASN A 234 4.80 -11.87 -16.81
N ILE A 235 4.68 -10.91 -15.88
CA ILE A 235 5.84 -10.33 -15.19
C ILE A 235 6.57 -11.40 -14.38
N GLN A 236 5.85 -12.26 -13.64
CA GLN A 236 6.43 -13.34 -12.83
C GLN A 236 7.19 -14.37 -13.68
N LEU A 237 6.81 -14.59 -14.93
CA LEU A 237 7.52 -15.50 -15.82
C LEU A 237 8.89 -14.95 -16.24
N GLU A 238 9.00 -13.64 -16.45
CA GLU A 238 10.19 -13.03 -17.06
C GLU A 238 11.12 -12.32 -16.07
N ILE A 239 10.59 -11.84 -14.93
CA ILE A 239 11.38 -11.04 -13.99
C ILE A 239 12.58 -11.84 -13.45
N SER A 240 13.73 -11.18 -13.39
CA SER A 240 14.96 -11.69 -12.76
C SER A 240 15.49 -10.71 -11.72
N ASP A 241 15.30 -9.41 -11.97
CA ASP A 241 15.85 -8.37 -11.12
C ASP A 241 15.00 -7.09 -11.06
N VAL A 242 15.27 -6.25 -10.05
CA VAL A 242 14.60 -4.98 -9.84
C VAL A 242 15.59 -3.90 -9.42
N SER A 243 15.52 -2.74 -10.06
CA SER A 243 16.15 -1.50 -9.56
C SER A 243 15.10 -0.46 -9.19
N PHE A 244 15.51 0.58 -8.46
CA PHE A 244 14.61 1.64 -8.03
C PHE A 244 15.34 2.96 -7.86
N GLU A 245 14.57 4.05 -7.94
CA GLU A 245 15.00 5.40 -7.64
C GLU A 245 14.00 6.04 -6.67
N LYS A 246 14.50 6.49 -5.52
CA LYS A 246 13.70 7.23 -4.54
C LYS A 246 13.42 8.63 -5.07
N THR A 247 12.19 9.10 -4.88
CA THR A 247 11.80 10.47 -5.26
C THR A 247 11.28 11.29 -4.09
N GLY A 248 10.82 10.66 -3.00
CA GLY A 248 10.19 11.36 -1.88
C GLY A 248 8.79 11.89 -2.19
N SER A 249 8.66 12.67 -3.27
CA SER A 249 7.40 13.18 -3.80
C SER A 249 6.74 12.20 -4.77
N GLU A 250 5.44 11.99 -4.58
CA GLU A 250 4.63 11.19 -5.51
C GLU A 250 4.47 11.89 -6.87
N LEU A 251 4.41 13.22 -6.89
CA LEU A 251 4.29 13.99 -8.13
C LEU A 251 5.54 13.81 -9.00
N ILE A 252 6.73 13.87 -8.40
CA ILE A 252 7.97 13.56 -9.12
C ILE A 252 7.99 12.10 -9.57
N ALA A 253 7.57 11.15 -8.74
CA ALA A 253 7.47 9.75 -9.15
C ALA A 253 6.55 9.57 -10.37
N LEU A 254 5.44 10.31 -10.43
CA LEU A 254 4.52 10.33 -11.57
C LEU A 254 5.15 10.92 -12.83
N LEU A 255 5.81 12.07 -12.72
CA LEU A 255 6.46 12.74 -13.85
C LEU A 255 7.64 11.91 -14.39
N LYS A 256 8.46 11.35 -13.50
CA LYS A 256 9.58 10.49 -13.86
C LYS A 256 9.09 9.18 -14.50
N GLU A 257 8.14 8.46 -13.89
CA GLU A 257 7.56 7.24 -14.48
C GLU A 257 7.06 7.50 -15.91
N ASN A 258 6.36 8.61 -16.14
CA ASN A 258 5.88 8.96 -17.48
C ASN A 258 7.02 9.15 -18.49
N ASN A 259 8.07 9.88 -18.11
CA ASN A 259 9.26 10.13 -18.93
C ASN A 259 10.00 8.82 -19.26
N GLU A 260 10.24 7.99 -18.25
CA GLU A 260 10.94 6.70 -18.36
C GLU A 260 10.20 5.71 -19.26
N ILE A 261 8.86 5.64 -19.15
CA ILE A 261 8.05 4.79 -20.04
C ILE A 261 8.12 5.26 -21.49
N LYS A 262 8.11 6.57 -21.75
CA LYS A 262 8.24 7.11 -23.12
C LYS A 262 9.62 6.85 -23.72
N LYS A 263 10.66 6.99 -22.90
CA LYS A 263 12.05 6.74 -23.28
C LYS A 263 12.30 5.27 -23.61
N HIS A 264 11.94 4.37 -22.69
CA HIS A 264 12.32 2.97 -22.79
C HIS A 264 11.27 2.05 -23.43
N LYS A 265 10.00 2.48 -23.49
CA LYS A 265 8.87 1.74 -24.07
C LYS A 265 8.82 0.25 -23.65
N PRO A 266 8.91 -0.06 -22.34
CA PRO A 266 9.03 -1.43 -21.86
C PRO A 266 7.79 -2.28 -22.19
N LYS A 267 8.02 -3.58 -22.43
CA LYS A 267 7.05 -4.56 -22.93
C LYS A 267 5.71 -4.57 -22.20
N PHE A 268 5.73 -4.54 -20.86
CA PHE A 268 4.53 -4.69 -20.03
C PHE A 268 3.87 -3.36 -19.62
N ASN A 269 4.45 -2.23 -20.00
CA ASN A 269 3.77 -0.94 -19.89
C ASN A 269 2.83 -0.76 -21.06
N LYS A 270 1.69 -0.12 -20.82
CA LYS A 270 0.81 0.28 -21.93
C LYS A 270 1.61 1.26 -22.79
N LYS A 271 1.64 1.04 -24.11
CA LYS A 271 2.18 2.02 -25.05
C LYS A 271 1.45 3.33 -24.83
N LEU A 272 2.19 4.36 -24.40
CA LEU A 272 1.65 5.70 -24.29
C LEU A 272 1.36 6.17 -25.71
N LYS A 273 0.11 6.58 -25.96
CA LYS A 273 -0.27 7.10 -27.27
C LYS A 273 0.47 8.42 -27.48
N THR A 274 1.11 8.57 -28.63
CA THR A 274 1.58 9.87 -29.09
C THR A 274 0.38 10.81 -29.15
N VAL A 275 0.51 12.01 -28.59
CA VAL A 275 -0.56 13.00 -28.61
C VAL A 275 -0.58 13.61 -30.00
N ILE A 276 -1.41 13.04 -30.87
CA ILE A 276 -1.68 13.65 -32.17
C ILE A 276 -2.54 14.90 -31.92
N LYS A 277 -2.02 16.08 -32.23
CA LYS A 277 -2.75 17.35 -32.13
C LYS A 277 -3.29 17.71 -33.52
N LYS A 278 -4.59 17.54 -33.73
CA LYS A 278 -5.29 17.89 -35.00
C LYS A 278 -6.28 19.03 -34.80
N PHE A 279 -6.88 19.10 -33.62
CA PHE A 279 -7.89 20.09 -33.27
C PHE A 279 -7.53 20.70 -31.92
N ALA A 280 -7.96 21.93 -31.68
CA ALA A 280 -7.74 22.63 -30.43
C ALA A 280 -8.97 23.44 -30.03
N ILE A 281 -9.14 23.70 -28.72
CA ILE A 281 -10.13 24.65 -28.21
C ILE A 281 -9.41 25.97 -27.93
N GLU A 282 -9.92 27.05 -28.52
CA GLU A 282 -9.44 28.41 -28.32
C GLU A 282 -10.52 29.30 -27.71
N VAL A 283 -10.08 30.43 -27.15
CA VAL A 283 -10.96 31.51 -26.69
C VAL A 283 -10.97 32.59 -27.77
N CYS A 284 -12.16 32.95 -28.24
CA CYS A 284 -12.37 34.00 -29.23
C CYS A 284 -13.22 35.12 -28.67
N ASP A 285 -13.08 36.32 -29.21
CA ASP A 285 -13.98 37.44 -28.96
C ASP A 285 -15.00 37.56 -30.10
N ASN A 286 -16.26 37.82 -29.75
CA ASN A 286 -17.28 38.15 -30.73
C ASN A 286 -17.23 39.66 -31.09
N LYS A 287 -18.09 40.11 -32.02
CA LYS A 287 -18.15 41.52 -32.46
C LYS A 287 -18.41 42.53 -31.34
N ASN A 288 -18.98 42.08 -30.23
CA ASN A 288 -19.32 42.90 -29.06
C ASN A 288 -18.25 42.79 -27.95
N GLY A 289 -17.14 42.08 -28.18
CA GLY A 289 -16.09 41.86 -27.18
C GLY A 289 -16.39 40.77 -26.14
N ASN A 290 -17.45 39.98 -26.32
CA ASN A 290 -17.74 38.86 -25.43
C ASN A 290 -16.97 37.61 -25.87
N LYS A 291 -16.34 36.95 -24.90
CA LYS A 291 -15.53 35.74 -25.08
C LYS A 291 -16.41 34.51 -25.28
N PHE A 292 -15.98 33.62 -26.15
CA PHE A 292 -16.60 32.31 -26.36
C PHE A 292 -15.54 31.25 -26.70
N LEU A 293 -15.91 29.98 -26.56
CA LEU A 293 -15.04 28.84 -26.87
C LEU A 293 -15.34 28.31 -28.27
N ARG A 294 -14.29 28.03 -29.05
CA ARG A 294 -14.41 27.45 -30.39
C ARG A 294 -13.41 26.34 -30.60
N ILE A 295 -13.76 25.36 -31.44
CA ILE A 295 -12.83 24.36 -31.93
C ILE A 295 -12.23 24.81 -33.26
N VAL A 296 -10.90 24.73 -33.36
CA VAL A 296 -10.13 25.03 -34.56
C VAL A 296 -9.20 23.88 -34.94
N HIS A 297 -8.67 23.93 -36.15
CA HIS A 297 -7.53 23.10 -36.52
C HIS A 297 -6.29 23.56 -35.75
N TYR A 298 -5.52 22.60 -35.23
CA TYR A 298 -4.31 22.90 -34.47
C TYR A 298 -3.21 23.48 -35.38
N SER A 299 -2.56 24.55 -34.92
CA SER A 299 -1.33 25.14 -35.48
C SER A 299 -0.30 25.38 -34.37
N ASP A 300 1.00 25.29 -34.66
CA ASP A 300 2.06 25.47 -33.65
C ASP A 300 2.24 26.94 -33.20
N ASP A 301 1.75 27.92 -33.97
CA ASP A 301 1.97 29.35 -33.74
C ASP A 301 0.93 30.02 -32.82
N GLN A 302 0.03 29.24 -32.21
CA GLN A 302 -1.08 29.76 -31.41
C GLN A 302 -1.18 29.12 -30.02
N ASN A 303 -1.65 29.92 -29.05
CA ASN A 303 -1.92 29.46 -27.70
C ASN A 303 -3.36 28.95 -27.58
N TYR A 304 -3.51 27.64 -27.46
CA TYR A 304 -4.80 26.99 -27.25
C TYR A 304 -5.01 26.58 -25.78
N LEU A 305 -6.28 26.41 -25.37
CA LEU A 305 -6.62 25.90 -24.04
C LEU A 305 -6.26 24.41 -23.90
N GLU A 306 -6.72 23.60 -24.84
CA GLU A 306 -6.51 22.15 -24.88
C GLU A 306 -6.46 21.67 -26.36
N CYS A 307 -5.77 20.55 -26.62
CA CYS A 307 -5.58 19.99 -27.97
C CYS A 307 -6.02 18.52 -28.03
N TYR A 308 -6.52 18.07 -29.18
CA TYR A 308 -7.09 16.74 -29.38
C TYR A 308 -6.76 16.13 -30.74
N SER A 309 -6.84 14.79 -30.78
CA SER A 309 -6.58 13.99 -31.98
C SER A 309 -7.76 13.84 -32.93
N SER A 310 -8.98 14.14 -32.47
CA SER A 310 -10.18 14.10 -33.33
C SER A 310 -11.21 15.13 -32.92
N LEU A 311 -11.97 15.61 -33.93
CA LEU A 311 -13.06 16.55 -33.75
C LEU A 311 -14.12 16.02 -32.79
N LYS A 312 -14.42 14.71 -32.83
CA LYS A 312 -15.37 14.06 -31.92
C LYS A 312 -14.96 14.19 -30.44
N ILE A 313 -13.67 14.04 -30.13
CA ILE A 313 -13.17 14.19 -28.75
C ILE A 313 -13.21 15.66 -28.34
N ALA A 314 -12.81 16.57 -29.24
CA ALA A 314 -12.86 18.01 -29.00
C ALA A 314 -14.29 18.49 -28.70
N ASN A 315 -15.28 18.11 -29.53
CA ASN A 315 -16.70 18.45 -29.32
C ASN A 315 -17.20 17.97 -27.96
N ARG A 316 -16.94 16.69 -27.62
CA ARG A 316 -17.36 16.13 -26.31
C ARG A 316 -16.73 16.87 -25.14
N ARG A 317 -15.47 17.33 -25.26
CA ARG A 317 -14.86 18.15 -24.22
C ARG A 317 -15.51 19.52 -24.16
N LEU A 318 -15.67 20.21 -25.29
CA LEU A 318 -16.28 21.53 -25.36
C LEU A 318 -17.67 21.56 -24.70
N GLU A 319 -18.53 20.60 -25.04
CA GLU A 319 -19.85 20.42 -24.40
C GLU A 319 -19.73 20.26 -22.88
N LYS A 320 -18.76 19.45 -22.42
CA LYS A 320 -18.52 19.24 -21.01
C LYS A 320 -18.02 20.50 -20.30
N LEU A 321 -17.16 21.30 -20.94
CA LEU A 321 -16.68 22.57 -20.39
C LEU A 321 -17.83 23.58 -20.30
N ASN A 322 -18.59 23.75 -21.38
CA ASN A 322 -19.77 24.63 -21.38
C ASN A 322 -20.75 24.24 -20.28
N LYS A 323 -20.99 22.93 -20.08
CA LYS A 323 -21.87 22.44 -19.01
C LYS A 323 -21.32 22.67 -17.60
N ILE A 324 -20.03 22.42 -17.36
CA ILE A 324 -19.43 22.55 -16.03
C ILE A 324 -19.38 24.01 -15.58
N TYR A 325 -18.99 24.91 -16.48
CA TYR A 325 -18.81 26.33 -16.18
C TYR A 325 -20.04 27.18 -16.52
N ALA A 326 -21.13 26.56 -17.01
CA ALA A 326 -22.35 27.21 -17.47
C ALA A 326 -22.09 28.32 -18.52
N ILE A 327 -21.17 28.05 -19.46
CA ILE A 327 -20.82 28.98 -20.56
C ILE A 327 -21.80 28.77 -21.72
N ASN A 328 -22.49 29.84 -22.12
CA ASN A 328 -23.46 29.81 -23.22
C ASN A 328 -22.96 30.52 -24.49
N GLY A 329 -21.88 31.30 -24.39
CA GLY A 329 -21.14 31.88 -25.53
C GLY A 329 -21.76 33.13 -26.14
N ILE A 330 -22.62 33.84 -25.42
CA ILE A 330 -23.47 34.92 -25.96
C ILE A 330 -23.52 36.15 -25.02
N SER A 331 -23.12 36.03 -23.76
CA SER A 331 -23.33 37.06 -22.73
C SER A 331 -22.04 37.60 -22.12
N GLU A 332 -22.08 38.83 -21.60
CA GLU A 332 -20.95 39.44 -20.88
C GLU A 332 -20.57 38.63 -19.61
N LYS A 333 -21.55 37.93 -19.03
CA LYS A 333 -21.33 36.99 -17.91
C LYS A 333 -20.37 35.84 -18.30
N ASP A 334 -20.39 35.40 -19.56
CA ASP A 334 -19.50 34.35 -20.06
C ASP A 334 -18.01 34.76 -19.98
N ASN A 335 -17.70 36.07 -20.02
CA ASN A 335 -16.32 36.57 -19.89
C ASN A 335 -15.71 36.18 -18.53
N SER A 336 -16.48 36.35 -17.45
CA SER A 336 -16.04 35.99 -16.09
C SER A 336 -15.88 34.47 -15.94
N LEU A 337 -16.79 33.69 -16.50
CA LEU A 337 -16.78 32.22 -16.44
C LEU A 337 -15.63 31.63 -17.26
N ILE A 338 -15.35 32.18 -18.44
CA ILE A 338 -14.20 31.79 -19.27
C ILE A 338 -12.89 32.16 -18.55
N THR A 339 -12.85 33.28 -17.83
CA THR A 339 -11.67 33.63 -17.02
C THR A 339 -11.43 32.61 -15.91
N ILE A 340 -12.49 32.18 -15.21
CA ILE A 340 -12.41 31.11 -14.20
C ILE A 340 -11.93 29.80 -14.84
N LEU A 341 -12.50 29.42 -15.99
CA LEU A 341 -12.08 28.24 -16.74
C LEU A 341 -10.59 28.28 -17.12
N ILE A 342 -10.12 29.41 -17.65
CA ILE A 342 -8.71 29.59 -18.03
C ILE A 342 -7.81 29.38 -16.82
N ASN A 343 -8.17 29.96 -15.67
CA ASN A 343 -7.42 29.82 -14.43
C ASN A 343 -7.41 28.35 -13.94
N ASP A 344 -8.54 27.66 -14.03
CA ASP A 344 -8.66 26.25 -13.62
C ASP A 344 -7.87 25.29 -14.52
N LEU A 345 -7.67 25.65 -15.79
CA LEU A 345 -6.89 24.88 -16.76
C LEU A 345 -5.39 25.26 -16.79
N ASN A 346 -5.01 26.33 -16.10
CA ASN A 346 -3.64 26.80 -16.00
C ASN A 346 -3.04 26.52 -14.62
N TYR A 347 -1.72 26.70 -14.54
CA TYR A 347 -1.06 26.79 -13.24
C TYR A 347 -1.50 28.07 -12.54
N LYS A 348 -1.51 28.02 -11.21
CA LYS A 348 -1.93 29.15 -10.36
C LYS A 348 -1.11 30.42 -10.63
N HIS A 349 0.16 30.26 -10.98
CA HIS A 349 1.11 31.34 -11.27
C HIS A 349 1.84 31.03 -12.59
N GLN A 350 2.26 32.08 -13.32
CA GLN A 350 3.01 31.92 -14.57
C GLN A 350 4.38 31.28 -14.31
N ASN A 351 5.08 31.81 -13.30
CA ASN A 351 6.34 31.29 -12.80
C ASN A 351 6.15 30.80 -11.37
N MET A 352 6.32 29.50 -11.13
CA MET A 352 6.19 28.93 -9.78
C MET A 352 7.07 27.73 -9.51
N LEU A 353 7.39 27.55 -8.24
CA LEU A 353 7.98 26.34 -7.68
C LEU A 353 6.93 25.56 -6.92
N ILE A 354 6.89 24.26 -7.14
CA ILE A 354 6.15 23.32 -6.28
C ILE A 354 7.18 22.60 -5.44
N ILE A 355 7.12 22.80 -4.13
CA ILE A 355 8.02 22.19 -3.14
C ILE A 355 7.28 21.08 -2.41
N ASP A 356 7.96 19.95 -2.23
CA ASP A 356 7.43 18.76 -1.55
C ASP A 356 8.58 17.97 -0.90
N LYS A 357 8.27 16.86 -0.23
CA LYS A 357 9.25 15.97 0.42
C LYS A 357 10.34 15.49 -0.55
N GLY A 358 11.60 15.61 -0.15
CA GLY A 358 12.74 15.06 -0.86
C GLY A 358 12.97 13.58 -0.56
N ARG A 359 14.08 13.03 -1.08
CA ARG A 359 14.38 11.59 -1.03
C ARG A 359 14.80 11.12 0.38
N ASN A 360 15.16 12.06 1.24
CA ASN A 360 15.51 11.86 2.64
C ASN A 360 15.00 13.05 3.48
N VAL A 361 15.12 12.96 4.81
CA VAL A 361 14.58 13.96 5.75
C VAL A 361 15.23 15.35 5.65
N ASN A 362 16.46 15.44 5.16
CA ASN A 362 17.21 16.70 5.05
C ASN A 362 17.08 17.35 3.67
N GLU A 363 16.28 16.76 2.79
CA GLU A 363 16.13 17.16 1.40
C GLU A 363 14.68 17.54 1.10
N LYS A 364 14.53 18.56 0.26
CA LYS A 364 13.26 18.92 -0.37
C LYS A 364 13.35 18.68 -1.86
N SER A 365 12.20 18.40 -2.44
CA SER A 365 12.04 18.27 -3.86
C SER A 365 11.41 19.54 -4.43
N VAL A 366 11.78 19.89 -5.66
CA VAL A 366 11.25 21.04 -6.38
C VAL A 366 10.79 20.62 -7.76
N ILE A 367 9.66 21.16 -8.20
CA ILE A 367 9.22 21.15 -9.59
C ILE A 367 9.13 22.59 -10.05
N MET A 368 9.75 22.90 -11.17
CA MET A 368 9.77 24.25 -11.72
C MET A 368 8.81 24.40 -12.89
N ILE A 369 8.02 25.46 -12.82
CA ILE A 369 7.15 25.94 -13.89
C ILE A 369 7.59 27.36 -14.22
N LYS A 370 7.83 27.61 -15.51
CA LYS A 370 8.21 28.92 -16.05
C LYS A 370 7.42 29.17 -17.32
N ASP A 371 6.84 30.36 -17.48
CA ASP A 371 5.99 30.71 -18.62
C ASP A 371 4.87 29.69 -18.88
N TYR A 372 4.22 29.25 -17.80
CA TYR A 372 3.20 28.18 -17.81
C TYR A 372 3.67 26.83 -18.38
N LYS A 373 4.98 26.61 -18.48
CA LYS A 373 5.59 25.37 -18.97
C LYS A 373 6.36 24.69 -17.83
N TYR A 374 6.13 23.39 -17.70
CA TYR A 374 6.92 22.57 -16.79
C TYR A 374 8.34 22.39 -17.37
N LEU A 375 9.36 22.78 -16.61
CA LEU A 375 10.76 22.72 -17.02
C LEU A 375 11.49 21.45 -16.55
N GLY A 376 11.16 20.98 -15.36
CA GLY A 376 11.84 19.84 -14.74
C GLY A 376 11.58 19.75 -13.24
N TYR A 377 12.22 18.75 -12.62
CA TYR A 377 12.23 18.59 -11.17
C TYR A 377 13.65 18.47 -10.65
N GLY A 378 13.85 18.75 -9.37
CA GLY A 378 15.15 18.65 -8.72
C GLY A 378 15.03 18.35 -7.24
N PHE A 379 16.18 18.25 -6.60
CA PHE A 379 16.30 17.99 -5.17
C PHE A 379 17.36 18.91 -4.56
N PHE A 380 17.09 19.44 -3.38
CA PHE A 380 18.00 20.35 -2.68
C PHE A 380 17.94 20.14 -1.16
N ASN A 381 19.06 20.38 -0.48
CA ASN A 381 19.12 20.27 0.98
C ASN A 381 18.45 21.46 1.67
N LEU A 382 17.88 21.24 2.86
CA LEU A 382 17.22 22.29 3.67
C LEU A 382 18.13 23.48 4.00
N ASN A 383 19.46 23.27 4.01
CA ASN A 383 20.45 24.31 4.26
C ASN A 383 20.70 25.23 3.04
N HIS A 384 20.24 24.85 1.85
CA HIS A 384 20.28 25.74 0.69
C HIS A 384 19.14 26.75 0.80
N GLN A 385 19.49 28.04 0.81
CA GLN A 385 18.49 29.10 0.65
C GLN A 385 17.87 28.97 -0.74
N ILE A 386 16.55 28.77 -0.79
CA ILE A 386 15.72 28.73 -2.01
C ILE A 386 15.83 30.03 -2.84
N ASN A 387 16.47 31.06 -2.29
CA ASN A 387 16.58 32.40 -2.86
C ASN A 387 17.51 32.51 -4.08
N ASN A 388 18.30 31.48 -4.41
CA ASN A 388 19.11 31.48 -5.63
C ASN A 388 18.47 30.63 -6.73
N LEU A 389 17.66 31.28 -7.56
CA LEU A 389 16.95 30.68 -8.69
C LEU A 389 17.90 30.03 -9.72
N GLU A 390 19.07 30.61 -9.96
CA GLU A 390 20.05 30.07 -10.93
C GLU A 390 20.60 28.72 -10.46
N ILE A 391 20.89 28.60 -9.16
CA ILE A 391 21.32 27.33 -8.57
C ILE A 391 20.21 26.30 -8.71
N LEU A 392 18.95 26.66 -8.41
CA LEU A 392 17.82 25.74 -8.56
C LEU A 392 17.64 25.28 -10.01
N GLU A 393 17.72 26.19 -10.99
CA GLU A 393 17.63 25.86 -12.42
C GLU A 393 18.75 24.88 -12.83
N SER A 394 19.97 25.05 -12.31
CA SER A 394 21.10 24.15 -12.59
C SER A 394 20.93 22.73 -12.04
N LEU A 395 20.13 22.57 -10.98
CA LEU A 395 19.86 21.28 -10.33
C LEU A 395 18.66 20.54 -10.94
N LEU A 396 17.98 21.14 -11.92
CA LEU A 396 16.81 20.52 -12.54
C LEU A 396 17.20 19.37 -13.46
N ILE A 397 16.62 18.21 -13.18
CA ILE A 397 16.48 17.12 -14.12
C ILE A 397 15.38 17.50 -15.10
N LYS A 398 15.79 17.90 -16.30
CA LYS A 398 14.87 18.23 -17.39
C LYS A 398 14.26 16.96 -17.96
N ASN A 399 12.93 16.93 -18.08
CA ASN A 399 12.25 15.84 -18.77
C ASN A 399 12.34 16.08 -20.28
N GLU A 400 12.92 15.13 -21.01
CA GLU A 400 12.93 15.13 -22.48
C GLU A 400 11.49 15.09 -23.06
N TYR A 401 10.56 14.44 -22.36
CA TYR A 401 9.19 14.25 -22.83
C TYR A 401 8.16 15.05 -22.03
N VAL A 402 8.07 16.35 -22.31
CA VAL A 402 7.20 17.31 -21.58
C VAL A 402 5.70 17.13 -21.87
N GLU A 403 5.33 16.47 -22.97
CA GLU A 403 3.92 16.26 -23.38
C GLU A 403 3.07 15.64 -22.26
N ASN A 404 1.92 16.25 -21.95
CA ASN A 404 0.97 15.92 -20.88
C ASN A 404 1.46 16.16 -19.44
N SER A 405 2.67 16.69 -19.23
CA SER A 405 3.17 16.97 -17.86
C SER A 405 2.29 18.00 -17.14
N LYS A 406 1.79 19.01 -17.85
CA LYS A 406 0.86 20.02 -17.31
C LYS A 406 -0.42 19.39 -16.78
N GLU A 407 -1.05 18.53 -17.56
CA GLU A 407 -2.27 17.83 -17.13
C GLU A 407 -2.00 16.93 -15.92
N LEU A 408 -0.87 16.21 -15.91
CA LEU A 408 -0.47 15.38 -14.77
C LEU A 408 -0.29 16.19 -13.49
N ILE A 409 0.40 17.34 -13.57
CA ILE A 409 0.63 18.22 -12.43
C ILE A 409 -0.68 18.81 -11.93
N LEU A 410 -1.51 19.38 -12.81
CA LEU A 410 -2.80 19.96 -12.42
C LEU A 410 -3.74 18.92 -11.81
N ASN A 411 -3.84 17.73 -12.41
CA ASN A 411 -4.66 16.65 -11.87
C ASN A 411 -4.16 16.14 -10.51
N TYR A 412 -2.84 16.18 -10.28
CA TYR A 412 -2.26 15.85 -8.99
C TYR A 412 -2.60 16.90 -7.93
N LEU A 413 -2.36 18.18 -8.23
CA LEU A 413 -2.59 19.30 -7.31
C LEU A 413 -4.07 19.49 -6.95
N ARG A 414 -5.01 19.10 -7.84
CA ARG A 414 -6.46 19.09 -7.52
C ARG A 414 -6.85 18.05 -6.47
N LYS A 415 -6.05 16.98 -6.32
CA LYS A 415 -6.39 15.82 -5.47
C LYS A 415 -5.49 15.68 -4.25
N ASN A 416 -4.34 16.35 -4.25
CA ASN A 416 -3.30 16.19 -3.25
C ASN A 416 -2.72 17.56 -2.90
N ASN A 417 -2.30 17.70 -1.64
CA ASN A 417 -1.55 18.86 -1.19
C ASN A 417 -0.05 18.62 -1.39
N CYS A 418 0.67 19.68 -1.74
CA CYS A 418 2.14 19.76 -1.66
C CYS A 418 2.54 20.60 -0.44
N ASP A 419 3.81 20.53 -0.04
CA ASP A 419 4.30 21.28 1.12
C ASP A 419 4.20 22.80 0.90
N LYS A 420 4.62 23.30 -0.26
CA LYS A 420 4.56 24.74 -0.59
C LYS A 420 4.48 24.98 -2.08
N ILE A 421 3.71 25.99 -2.50
CA ILE A 421 3.78 26.58 -3.84
C ILE A 421 4.35 27.99 -3.67
N ILE A 422 5.41 28.31 -4.40
CA ILE A 422 6.06 29.62 -4.38
C ILE A 422 5.78 30.29 -5.72
N ASP A 423 5.17 31.46 -5.68
CA ASP A 423 5.07 32.37 -6.82
C ASP A 423 6.41 33.09 -7.00
N LEU A 424 7.00 33.00 -8.19
CA LEU A 424 8.28 33.65 -8.50
C LEU A 424 8.10 35.07 -9.03
N ASP A 425 6.87 35.46 -9.39
CA ASP A 425 6.54 36.78 -9.91
C ASP A 425 6.23 37.79 -8.78
N LEU A 426 5.88 37.28 -7.59
CA LEU A 426 5.83 38.08 -6.37
C LEU A 426 7.26 38.34 -5.90
N LYS A 427 7.77 39.55 -6.14
CA LYS A 427 9.03 40.02 -5.53
C LYS A 427 8.97 39.77 -4.02
N ASN A 428 9.99 39.07 -3.51
CA ASN A 428 10.26 38.93 -2.07
C ASN A 428 10.37 40.30 -1.39
#